data_AF-A0A084B259-F1
#
_entry.id   AF-A0A084B259-F1
#
_cell.length_a   1.000
_cell.length_b   1.000
_cell.length_c   1.000
_cell.angle_alpha   90.00
_cell.angle_beta   90.00
_cell.angle_gamma   90.00
#
_symmetry.space_group_name_H-M   'P 1'
#
loop_
_entity.id
_entity.type
_entity.pdbx_description
1 polymer ?
#
loop_
_entity_poly.entity_id
_entity_poly.type
_entity_poly.pdbx_seq_one_letter_code
_entity_poly.pdbx_strand_id
1 'polypeptide(L)'
;MDSESLATSVSKYLHLPKMPHRPTKEELLAAANGFWARLKVRFKWMSIRSMRPWNADEWGAFVSWFMLGHLVWILVGTTTFFSLLIISVNTVVAQETLARWIGDYLTQSAGVTVVFESAIVPKWKDGTISFRNVFVSRRPGQVKSSVSKGSSDAAATAAADRHTQHDTEVEVDDGNYTQFDVTIANVNVTLSFLKWWNGHGLLKDVEVNGVRGVVDRTSVKWSAQGVDPLSYRTQHQPGDFEIESFKLEDLLITIHQPGGFRPFSVSIYSCELPQLRKQWLFYDMLSANHMSGSFDGSLFTIHPRQVHGTVSSQDHGAAFGFGDPVAWKKFSRLRIDGLRIDHLNRGVDGPFGWIYEGNVDIVADIVFPAETSEGLTKVMADFYDQLEEAVIANRHRFFPKVEEPEPEIINSGHLSEASIPPMTTSEQVDTESKEPDKSDEDRRYLIMDLRIHLNDVKAAVPIFNTDMSYVNQALIRPIVAYINAKKTYIPINCRIVKRITDFDGSLTVFDCGLMNDISAETYEAFAKDVEDQRSRFRRFKKVGFWTLSLAAHALFMGMAGTVV
;
A
#
# COMPACT_ATOMS: atom_id res chain seq x y z
N MET A 1 64.75 50.73 -48.29
CA MET A 1 63.68 49.82 -48.73
C MET A 1 64.22 48.43 -48.50
N ASP A 2 63.80 47.64 -47.50
CA ASP A 2 62.49 47.61 -46.86
C ASP A 2 62.50 47.08 -45.41
N SER A 3 61.50 47.58 -44.69
CA SER A 3 60.82 47.05 -43.50
C SER A 3 61.66 46.71 -42.26
N GLU A 4 62.09 47.75 -41.53
CA GLU A 4 62.02 47.67 -40.07
C GLU A 4 60.55 47.45 -39.69
N SER A 5 60.26 46.32 -39.04
CA SER A 5 58.91 46.05 -38.56
C SER A 5 58.49 47.15 -37.58
N LEU A 6 57.26 47.65 -37.72
CA LEU A 6 56.65 48.59 -36.78
C LEU A 6 56.70 48.10 -35.31
N ALA A 7 56.88 46.80 -35.08
CA ALA A 7 57.07 46.24 -33.74
C ALA A 7 58.42 46.63 -33.11
N THR A 8 59.47 46.82 -33.92
CA THR A 8 60.82 47.13 -33.43
C THR A 8 60.98 48.60 -33.07
N SER A 9 60.35 49.53 -33.83
CA SER A 9 60.45 50.97 -33.55
C SER A 9 59.61 51.41 -32.34
N VAL A 10 58.47 50.75 -32.10
CA VAL A 10 57.60 51.04 -30.94
C VAL A 10 58.23 50.56 -29.62
N SER A 11 59.15 49.58 -29.67
CA SER A 11 59.84 49.06 -28.48
C SER A 11 60.88 50.03 -27.89
N LYS A 12 61.38 50.99 -28.68
CA LYS A 12 62.48 51.88 -28.27
C LYS A 12 62.02 53.07 -27.41
N TYR A 13 60.70 53.34 -27.36
CA TYR A 13 60.11 54.46 -26.64
C TYR A 13 59.29 54.07 -25.40
N LEU A 14 59.18 52.77 -25.10
CA LEU A 14 58.53 52.28 -23.87
C LEU A 14 59.60 51.81 -22.88
N HIS A 15 60.22 52.77 -22.18
CA HIS A 15 60.95 52.52 -20.94
C HIS A 15 59.94 52.08 -19.85
N LEU A 16 59.44 50.85 -19.94
CA LEU A 16 58.79 50.21 -18.79
C LEU A 16 59.90 49.80 -17.81
N PRO A 17 59.86 50.22 -16.53
CA PRO A 17 60.78 49.68 -15.54
C PRO A 17 60.62 48.15 -15.49
N LYS A 18 61.74 47.42 -15.53
CA LYS A 18 61.77 45.98 -15.25
C LYS A 18 60.97 45.73 -13.98
N MET A 19 59.87 45.00 -14.07
CA MET A 19 59.10 44.63 -12.89
C MET A 19 60.02 43.91 -11.88
N PRO A 20 59.89 44.18 -10.57
CA PRO A 20 60.67 43.50 -9.56
C PRO A 20 60.50 41.98 -9.69
N HIS A 21 61.61 41.25 -9.52
CA HIS A 21 61.66 39.79 -9.57
C HIS A 21 60.50 39.19 -8.78
N ARG A 22 59.63 38.42 -9.44
CA ARG A 22 58.51 37.76 -8.78
C ARG A 22 59.09 36.60 -7.97
N PRO A 23 59.02 36.64 -6.63
CA PRO A 23 59.65 35.64 -5.80
C PRO A 23 59.07 34.26 -6.09
N THR A 24 59.95 33.28 -6.21
CA THR A 24 59.59 31.88 -6.47
C THR A 24 59.05 31.21 -5.21
N LYS A 25 58.35 30.08 -5.38
CA LYS A 25 57.81 29.29 -4.25
C LYS A 25 58.89 28.95 -3.22
N GLU A 26 60.08 28.61 -3.68
CA GLU A 26 61.20 28.16 -2.85
C GLU A 26 61.80 29.31 -2.04
N GLU A 27 61.94 30.49 -2.65
CA GLU A 27 62.38 31.71 -1.96
C GLU A 27 61.39 32.15 -0.87
N LEU A 28 60.09 32.03 -1.14
CA LEU A 28 59.04 32.32 -0.13
C LEU A 28 59.01 31.28 0.99
N LEU A 29 59.36 30.01 0.73
CA LEU A 29 59.47 28.97 1.75
C LEU A 29 60.75 29.11 2.58
N ALA A 30 61.84 29.58 1.97
CA ALA A 30 63.10 29.89 2.63
C ALA A 30 62.98 31.10 3.56
N ALA A 31 62.23 32.13 3.15
CA ALA A 31 61.94 33.32 3.95
C ALA A 31 60.85 33.12 5.02
N ALA A 32 60.11 32.01 4.99
CA ALA A 32 59.01 31.75 5.92
C ALA A 32 59.52 31.22 7.28
N ASN A 33 59.30 32.02 8.33
CA ASN A 33 59.62 31.65 9.71
C ASN A 33 58.47 30.82 10.32
N GLY A 34 58.68 29.52 10.43
CA GLY A 34 57.77 28.59 11.12
C GLY A 34 56.81 27.80 10.22
N PHE A 35 56.14 26.80 10.84
CA PHE A 35 55.26 25.86 10.16
C PHE A 35 54.07 26.54 9.47
N TRP A 36 53.37 27.43 10.17
CA TRP A 36 52.19 28.13 9.66
C TRP A 36 52.52 29.07 8.48
N ALA A 37 53.67 29.73 8.51
CA ALA A 37 54.13 30.57 7.41
C ALA A 37 54.41 29.73 6.15
N ARG A 38 55.08 28.58 6.30
CA ARG A 38 55.32 27.64 5.20
C ARG A 38 54.03 27.02 4.67
N LEU A 39 53.08 26.67 5.56
CA LEU A 39 51.77 26.15 5.17
C LEU A 39 50.96 27.20 4.40
N LYS A 40 50.96 28.46 4.85
CA LYS A 40 50.32 29.59 4.16
C LYS A 40 50.90 29.79 2.76
N VAL A 41 52.22 29.74 2.61
CA VAL A 41 52.89 29.83 1.30
C VAL A 41 52.49 28.64 0.41
N ARG A 42 52.49 27.41 0.93
CA ARG A 42 52.05 26.21 0.18
C ARG A 42 50.59 26.31 -0.26
N PHE A 43 49.69 26.69 0.63
CA PHE A 43 48.26 26.83 0.36
C PHE A 43 48.01 27.92 -0.69
N LYS A 44 48.62 29.09 -0.52
CA LYS A 44 48.47 30.22 -1.45
C LYS A 44 49.09 29.97 -2.82
N TRP A 45 50.20 29.22 -2.85
CA TRP A 45 50.81 28.80 -4.11
C TRP A 45 49.98 27.72 -4.82
N MET A 46 49.33 26.83 -4.07
CA MET A 46 48.41 25.85 -4.61
C MET A 46 47.14 26.51 -5.18
N SER A 47 46.59 27.53 -4.50
CA SER A 47 45.37 28.20 -4.93
C SER A 47 45.56 29.19 -6.09
N ILE A 48 46.48 30.16 -5.97
CA ILE A 48 46.60 31.30 -6.92
C ILE A 48 48.00 31.34 -7.59
N ARG A 49 48.93 30.46 -7.18
CA ARG A 49 50.35 30.48 -7.63
C ARG A 49 51.02 31.87 -7.48
N SER A 50 50.52 32.70 -6.57
CA SER A 50 50.94 34.09 -6.39
C SER A 50 50.76 34.55 -4.95
N MET A 51 51.63 35.44 -4.47
CA MET A 51 51.54 36.03 -3.13
C MET A 51 50.65 37.29 -3.07
N ARG A 52 49.94 37.64 -4.15
CA ARG A 52 49.02 38.79 -4.21
C ARG A 52 47.81 38.64 -3.27
N PRO A 53 47.15 39.74 -2.82
CA PRO A 53 45.87 39.65 -2.13
C PRO A 53 44.78 39.07 -3.04
N TRP A 54 43.78 38.45 -2.43
CA TRP A 54 42.66 37.80 -3.11
C TRP A 54 41.71 38.85 -3.66
N ASN A 55 41.26 38.68 -4.90
CA ASN A 55 40.27 39.56 -5.50
C ASN A 55 38.84 39.11 -5.14
N ALA A 56 37.86 40.01 -5.29
CA ALA A 56 36.45 39.70 -5.10
C ALA A 56 35.98 38.53 -6.00
N ASP A 57 36.45 38.46 -7.24
CA ASP A 57 36.10 37.38 -8.18
C ASP A 57 36.64 36.01 -7.72
N GLU A 58 37.84 36.00 -7.14
CA GLU A 58 38.42 34.76 -6.59
C GLU A 58 37.63 34.32 -5.37
N TRP A 59 37.38 35.22 -4.42
CA TRP A 59 36.50 34.94 -3.28
C TRP A 59 35.11 34.46 -3.74
N GLY A 60 34.55 35.06 -4.78
CA GLY A 60 33.30 34.64 -5.41
C GLY A 60 33.38 33.22 -5.97
N ALA A 61 34.46 32.86 -6.66
CA ALA A 61 34.68 31.52 -7.19
C ALA A 61 34.89 30.46 -6.09
N PHE A 62 35.60 30.81 -5.01
CA PHE A 62 35.78 29.92 -3.86
C PHE A 62 34.46 29.71 -3.11
N VAL A 63 33.72 30.79 -2.87
CA VAL A 63 32.39 30.72 -2.23
C VAL A 63 31.42 29.96 -3.12
N SER A 64 31.38 30.18 -4.42
CA SER A 64 30.47 29.47 -5.32
C SER A 64 30.79 27.97 -5.41
N TRP A 65 32.07 27.59 -5.51
CA TRP A 65 32.48 26.18 -5.49
C TRP A 65 32.20 25.53 -4.14
N PHE A 66 32.45 26.24 -3.04
CA PHE A 66 32.13 25.77 -1.70
C PHE A 66 30.64 25.55 -1.52
N MET A 67 29.81 26.50 -1.93
CA MET A 67 28.35 26.41 -1.88
C MET A 67 27.82 25.29 -2.79
N LEU A 68 28.35 25.17 -4.01
CA LEU A 68 27.99 24.09 -4.93
C LEU A 68 28.37 22.72 -4.36
N GLY A 69 29.56 22.59 -3.76
CA GLY A 69 30.00 21.37 -3.12
C GLY A 69 29.10 20.96 -1.94
N HIS A 70 28.69 21.92 -1.11
CA HIS A 70 27.74 21.66 -0.02
C HIS A 70 26.35 21.28 -0.56
N LEU A 71 25.88 21.95 -1.62
CA LEU A 71 24.61 21.62 -2.25
C LEU A 71 24.61 20.19 -2.79
N VAL A 72 25.63 19.81 -3.57
CA VAL A 72 25.79 18.44 -4.08
C VAL A 72 25.87 17.43 -2.94
N TRP A 73 26.59 17.75 -1.87
CA TRP A 73 26.71 16.87 -0.73
C TRP A 73 25.39 16.69 0.04
N ILE A 74 24.59 17.74 0.21
CA ILE A 74 23.25 17.66 0.80
C ILE A 74 22.31 16.81 -0.07
N LEU A 75 22.38 16.96 -1.40
CA LEU A 75 21.52 16.23 -2.33
C LEU A 75 21.86 14.73 -2.42
N VAL A 76 23.14 14.37 -2.49
CA VAL A 76 23.59 12.99 -2.67
C VAL A 76 23.81 12.27 -1.35
N GLY A 77 24.36 12.98 -0.37
CA GLY A 77 24.74 12.45 0.94
C GLY A 77 23.80 12.90 2.06
N THR A 78 22.49 13.04 1.80
CA THR A 78 21.53 13.63 2.74
C THR A 78 21.62 12.99 4.13
N THR A 79 21.57 11.66 4.22
CA THR A 79 21.67 10.96 5.52
C THR A 79 23.03 11.20 6.21
N THR A 80 24.13 11.16 5.46
CA THR A 80 25.49 11.43 5.95
C THR A 80 25.64 12.86 6.44
N PHE A 81 25.03 13.82 5.74
CA PHE A 81 24.99 15.23 6.10
C PHE A 81 24.22 15.45 7.41
N PHE A 82 23.00 14.94 7.53
CA PHE A 82 22.23 15.02 8.77
C PHE A 82 22.92 14.30 9.93
N SER A 83 23.51 13.13 9.65
CA SER A 83 24.33 12.39 10.61
C SER A 83 25.51 13.22 11.12
N LEU A 84 26.19 13.99 10.24
CA LEU A 84 27.32 14.84 10.64
C LEU A 84 26.83 16.07 11.39
N LEU A 85 25.69 16.63 11.00
CA LEU A 85 25.02 17.72 11.71
C LEU A 85 24.67 17.29 13.15
N ILE A 86 24.08 16.11 13.35
CA ILE A 86 23.74 15.59 14.68
C ILE A 86 24.99 15.43 15.56
N ILE A 87 26.10 14.90 15.01
CA ILE A 87 27.34 14.74 15.78
C ILE A 87 28.03 16.10 16.04
N SER A 88 28.17 16.95 15.02
CA SER A 88 28.87 18.24 15.10
C SER A 88 28.24 19.18 16.12
N VAL A 89 26.92 19.10 16.29
CA VAL A 89 26.20 19.92 17.26
C VAL A 89 26.37 19.40 18.69
N ASN A 90 27.00 18.23 18.91
CA ASN A 90 27.43 17.63 20.18
C ASN A 90 26.58 18.00 21.42
N THR A 91 25.26 18.00 21.27
CA THR A 91 24.36 18.45 22.33
C THR A 91 23.06 17.68 22.24
N VAL A 92 22.54 17.36 23.42
CA VAL A 92 21.18 16.86 23.66
C VAL A 92 20.13 17.68 22.88
N VAL A 93 20.43 18.95 22.60
CA VAL A 93 19.61 19.90 21.83
C VAL A 93 19.43 19.50 20.36
N ALA A 94 20.48 19.07 19.64
CA ALA A 94 20.33 18.63 18.25
C ALA A 94 19.56 17.32 18.15
N GLN A 95 19.76 16.42 19.11
CA GLN A 95 18.98 15.19 19.19
C GLN A 95 17.50 15.50 19.45
N GLU A 96 17.19 16.43 20.35
CA GLU A 96 15.81 16.91 20.57
C GLU A 96 15.22 17.55 19.32
N THR A 97 16.00 18.35 18.59
CA THR A 97 15.51 19.08 17.41
C THR A 97 15.21 18.12 16.25
N LEU A 98 16.09 17.14 16.02
CA LEU A 98 15.87 16.11 15.01
C LEU A 98 14.74 15.16 15.40
N ALA A 99 14.70 14.71 16.66
CA ALA A 99 13.62 13.89 17.16
C ALA A 99 12.27 14.61 17.04
N ARG A 100 12.24 15.92 17.36
CA ARG A 100 11.06 16.78 17.12
C ARG A 100 10.74 16.83 15.63
N TRP A 101 11.68 17.12 14.74
CA TRP A 101 11.37 17.24 13.32
C TRP A 101 10.87 15.92 12.69
N ILE A 102 11.48 14.79 13.06
CA ILE A 102 11.06 13.46 12.58
C ILE A 102 9.76 13.04 13.24
N GLY A 103 9.60 13.28 14.53
CA GLY A 103 8.37 13.04 15.25
C GLY A 103 7.25 13.91 14.67
N ASP A 104 7.41 15.23 14.57
CA ASP A 104 6.49 16.16 13.93
C ASP A 104 6.14 15.73 12.49
N TYR A 105 7.10 15.22 11.71
CA TYR A 105 6.82 14.67 10.38
C TYR A 105 5.94 13.41 10.42
N LEU A 106 6.29 12.43 11.25
CA LEU A 106 5.47 11.21 11.45
C LEU A 106 4.10 11.54 12.05
N THR A 107 4.07 12.54 12.91
CA THR A 107 2.92 12.99 13.64
C THR A 107 1.98 13.82 12.77
N GLN A 108 2.48 14.69 11.88
CA GLN A 108 1.67 15.41 10.89
C GLN A 108 1.09 14.46 9.86
N SER A 109 1.87 13.47 9.41
CA SER A 109 1.42 12.51 8.41
C SER A 109 0.48 11.44 8.97
N ALA A 110 0.64 10.99 10.23
CA ALA A 110 -0.16 9.90 10.79
C ALA A 110 -1.09 10.30 11.96
N GLY A 111 -0.98 11.51 12.50
CA GLY A 111 -1.76 11.97 13.66
C GLY A 111 -1.47 11.16 14.93
N VAL A 112 -0.19 10.94 15.23
CA VAL A 112 0.27 10.02 16.29
C VAL A 112 1.28 10.72 17.20
N THR A 113 1.21 10.49 18.51
CA THR A 113 2.23 10.98 19.45
C THR A 113 3.44 10.05 19.41
N VAL A 114 4.63 10.59 19.11
CA VAL A 114 5.88 9.83 19.07
C VAL A 114 6.81 10.33 20.17
N VAL A 115 7.19 9.45 21.09
CA VAL A 115 8.11 9.71 22.18
C VAL A 115 9.38 8.90 21.97
N PHE A 116 10.53 9.57 22.00
CA PHE A 116 11.82 8.91 21.85
C PHE A 116 12.47 8.77 23.22
N GLU A 117 12.65 7.53 23.70
CA GLU A 117 13.30 7.29 25.01
C GLU A 117 14.83 7.42 24.93
N SER A 118 15.45 6.97 23.83
CA SER A 118 16.91 6.89 23.75
C SER A 118 17.54 7.46 22.47
N ALA A 119 18.87 7.54 22.50
CA ALA A 119 19.71 8.34 21.61
C ALA A 119 19.56 8.01 20.12
N ILE A 120 19.63 9.06 19.30
CA ILE A 120 19.81 8.96 17.85
C ILE A 120 21.26 8.53 17.59
N VAL A 121 21.44 7.32 17.06
CA VAL A 121 22.77 6.74 16.80
C VAL A 121 23.02 6.67 15.29
N PRO A 122 24.00 7.43 14.76
CA PRO A 122 24.37 7.34 13.36
C PRO A 122 25.17 6.05 13.07
N LYS A 123 24.73 5.28 12.08
CA LYS A 123 25.42 4.09 11.56
C LYS A 123 26.10 4.41 10.23
N TRP A 124 27.29 5.01 10.31
CA TRP A 124 28.05 5.49 9.14
C TRP A 124 28.40 4.41 8.11
N LYS A 125 28.70 3.20 8.57
CA LYS A 125 29.03 2.07 7.69
C LYS A 125 27.86 1.74 6.75
N ASP A 126 26.65 1.90 7.26
CA ASP A 126 25.42 1.51 6.57
C ASP A 126 24.68 2.74 6.00
N GLY A 127 25.15 3.96 6.27
CA GLY A 127 24.53 5.21 5.82
C GLY A 127 23.16 5.49 6.44
N THR A 128 22.87 4.92 7.61
CA THR A 128 21.54 4.99 8.27
C THR A 128 21.57 5.73 9.60
N ILE A 129 20.40 6.27 9.99
CA ILE A 129 20.16 6.86 11.32
C ILE A 129 19.30 5.88 12.12
N SER A 130 19.75 5.51 13.31
CA SER A 130 19.06 4.54 14.17
C SER A 130 18.43 5.23 15.38
N PHE A 131 17.14 5.02 15.60
CA PHE A 131 16.40 5.38 16.81
C PHE A 131 16.20 4.12 17.64
N ARG A 132 16.39 4.26 18.96
CA ARG A 132 16.25 3.16 19.90
C ARG A 132 15.16 3.48 20.91
N ASN A 133 14.37 2.47 21.27
CA ASN A 133 13.25 2.58 22.20
C ASN A 133 12.32 3.74 21.84
N VAL A 134 11.66 3.62 20.70
CA VAL A 134 10.66 4.59 20.24
C VAL A 134 9.31 4.15 20.75
N PHE A 135 8.66 4.99 21.54
CA PHE A 135 7.29 4.78 21.99
C PHE A 135 6.35 5.58 21.12
N VAL A 136 5.29 4.94 20.66
CA VAL A 136 4.30 5.51 19.74
C VAL A 136 2.93 5.27 20.35
N SER A 137 2.19 6.35 20.63
CA SER A 137 0.86 6.27 21.22
C SER A 137 -0.15 7.13 20.48
N ARG A 138 -1.38 6.65 20.40
CA ARG A 138 -2.55 7.43 19.99
C ARG A 138 -3.70 7.15 20.96
N ARG A 139 -4.04 8.17 21.77
CA ARG A 139 -5.14 8.13 22.76
C ARG A 139 -5.99 9.43 22.69
N PRO A 140 -7.27 9.37 23.06
CA PRO A 140 -8.15 10.54 23.15
C PRO A 140 -7.60 11.60 24.10
N GLY A 141 -7.77 12.88 23.75
CA GLY A 141 -7.31 14.00 24.57
C GLY A 141 -5.79 14.23 24.56
N GLN A 142 -5.05 13.46 23.77
CA GLN A 142 -3.67 13.82 23.45
C GLN A 142 -3.65 14.97 22.45
N VAL A 143 -2.70 15.90 22.60
CA VAL A 143 -2.41 16.87 21.54
C VAL A 143 -2.09 16.06 20.29
N LYS A 144 -2.75 16.35 19.16
CA LYS A 144 -2.60 15.65 17.87
C LYS A 144 -1.13 15.48 17.47
N SER A 145 -0.26 16.35 17.98
CA SER A 145 1.18 16.29 17.79
C SER A 145 2.02 16.70 18.99
N SER A 146 2.74 15.76 19.59
CA SER A 146 3.83 16.13 20.50
C SER A 146 4.98 15.13 20.44
N VAL A 147 6.19 15.66 20.50
CA VAL A 147 7.42 14.87 20.63
C VAL A 147 8.06 15.25 21.95
N SER A 148 8.20 14.25 22.83
CA SER A 148 8.90 14.42 24.10
C SER A 148 10.00 13.38 24.24
N LYS A 149 10.99 13.70 25.06
CA LYS A 149 12.04 12.78 25.48
C LYS A 149 11.70 12.33 26.90
N GLY A 150 11.54 11.03 27.10
CA GLY A 150 11.13 10.45 28.38
C GLY A 150 11.11 8.92 28.34
N SER A 151 11.06 8.29 29.50
CA SER A 151 10.93 6.82 29.56
C SER A 151 9.56 6.37 29.06
N SER A 152 9.48 5.18 28.45
CA SER A 152 8.23 4.61 27.93
C SER A 152 7.13 4.58 28.98
N ASP A 153 7.47 4.24 30.24
CA ASP A 153 6.51 4.14 31.33
C ASP A 153 5.99 5.51 31.75
N ALA A 154 6.87 6.52 31.78
CA ALA A 154 6.47 7.90 32.07
C ALA A 154 5.62 8.49 30.94
N ALA A 155 5.88 8.11 29.70
CA ALA A 155 5.10 8.54 28.53
C ALA A 155 3.73 7.88 28.48
N ALA A 156 3.64 6.57 28.73
CA ALA A 156 2.38 5.84 28.84
C ALA A 156 1.53 6.36 30.01
N THR A 157 2.16 6.64 31.16
CA THR A 157 1.48 7.21 32.33
C THR A 157 1.05 8.66 32.07
N ALA A 158 1.90 9.51 31.46
CA ALA A 158 1.51 10.87 31.10
C ALA A 158 0.41 10.90 30.02
N ALA A 159 0.41 9.95 29.09
CA ALA A 159 -0.67 9.76 28.12
C ALA A 159 -1.99 9.39 28.81
N ALA A 160 -1.94 8.52 29.81
CA ALA A 160 -3.11 8.11 30.60
C ALA A 160 -3.58 9.22 31.57
N ASP A 161 -2.67 9.91 32.25
CA ASP A 161 -2.97 10.93 33.27
C ASP A 161 -3.54 12.22 32.65
N ARG A 162 -3.10 12.59 31.44
CA ARG A 162 -3.67 13.74 30.70
C ARG A 162 -5.16 13.60 30.42
N HIS A 163 -5.71 12.38 30.46
CA HIS A 163 -7.15 12.12 30.39
C HIS A 163 -7.93 12.72 31.57
N THR A 164 -7.29 13.00 32.71
CA THR A 164 -7.98 13.47 33.93
C THR A 164 -7.94 14.99 34.15
N GLN A 165 -7.15 15.76 33.39
CA GLN A 165 -6.84 17.15 33.75
C GLN A 165 -7.09 18.24 32.71
N HIS A 166 -7.69 17.98 31.55
CA HIS A 166 -7.93 19.05 30.55
C HIS A 166 -9.42 19.24 30.17
N ASP A 167 -10.14 19.98 31.03
CA ASP A 167 -11.40 20.68 30.71
C ASP A 167 -11.08 22.09 30.18
N THR A 168 -10.39 22.22 29.04
CA THR A 168 -10.16 23.54 28.44
C THR A 168 -10.15 23.47 26.91
N GLU A 169 -11.28 23.87 26.31
CA GLU A 169 -11.50 24.29 24.91
C GLU A 169 -10.51 23.83 23.83
N VAL A 170 -10.40 22.52 23.61
CA VAL A 170 -9.87 21.92 22.38
C VAL A 170 -10.97 21.01 21.83
N GLU A 171 -11.12 20.93 20.50
CA GLU A 171 -12.07 20.05 19.80
C GLU A 171 -12.34 18.78 20.62
N VAL A 172 -13.60 18.54 21.02
CA VAL A 172 -13.99 17.35 21.78
C VAL A 172 -13.65 16.14 20.91
N ASP A 173 -12.50 15.54 21.20
CA ASP A 173 -12.05 14.32 20.55
C ASP A 173 -12.99 13.20 21.00
N ASP A 174 -13.81 12.70 20.07
CA ASP A 174 -14.81 11.65 20.34
C ASP A 174 -14.19 10.29 20.66
N GLY A 175 -12.86 10.14 20.44
CA GLY A 175 -12.12 8.91 20.68
C GLY A 175 -12.55 7.73 19.80
N ASN A 176 -13.32 7.99 18.74
CA ASN A 176 -13.89 6.99 17.85
C ASN A 176 -12.90 6.58 16.74
N TYR A 177 -11.72 6.14 17.15
CA TYR A 177 -10.69 5.64 16.25
C TYR A 177 -9.87 4.54 16.92
N THR A 178 -9.07 3.85 16.10
CA THR A 178 -8.14 2.85 16.61
C THR A 178 -7.08 3.54 17.47
N GLN A 179 -7.06 3.19 18.75
CA GLN A 179 -6.08 3.63 19.73
C GLN A 179 -4.96 2.60 19.79
N PHE A 180 -3.75 3.02 20.14
CA PHE A 180 -2.64 2.09 20.29
C PHE A 180 -1.54 2.67 21.15
N ASP A 181 -0.85 1.79 21.87
CA ASP A 181 0.36 2.07 22.63
C ASP A 181 1.40 1.03 22.24
N VAL A 182 2.44 1.47 21.52
CA VAL A 182 3.41 0.59 20.88
C VAL A 182 4.82 1.07 21.20
N THR A 183 5.65 0.16 21.68
CA THR A 183 7.09 0.35 21.87
C THR A 183 7.84 -0.35 20.75
N ILE A 184 8.83 0.33 20.19
CA ILE A 184 9.66 -0.15 19.09
C ILE A 184 11.11 -0.13 19.55
N ALA A 185 11.77 -1.28 19.57
CA ALA A 185 13.14 -1.40 20.06
C ALA A 185 14.15 -0.66 19.18
N ASN A 186 14.09 -0.86 17.86
CA ASN A 186 14.99 -0.19 16.92
C ASN A 186 14.23 0.25 15.65
N VAL A 187 14.50 1.47 15.20
CA VAL A 187 14.07 2.00 13.90
C VAL A 187 15.29 2.53 13.17
N ASN A 188 15.69 1.92 12.06
CA ASN A 188 16.73 2.45 11.20
C ASN A 188 16.07 3.15 10.01
N VAL A 189 16.51 4.37 9.70
CA VAL A 189 15.99 5.14 8.57
C VAL A 189 17.11 5.67 7.68
N THR A 190 16.81 5.77 6.39
CA THR A 190 17.58 6.52 5.39
C THR A 190 16.77 7.72 4.95
N LEU A 191 17.39 8.90 4.83
CA LEU A 191 16.73 10.13 4.45
C LEU A 191 17.08 10.51 3.00
N SER A 192 16.13 11.13 2.28
CA SER A 192 16.36 11.65 0.93
C SER A 192 15.76 13.05 0.77
N PHE A 193 16.64 14.04 0.54
CA PHE A 193 16.21 15.42 0.32
C PHE A 193 15.44 15.57 -1.00
N LEU A 194 15.89 14.88 -2.05
CA LEU A 194 15.25 14.93 -3.37
C LEU A 194 13.79 14.46 -3.30
N LYS A 195 13.50 13.41 -2.51
CA LYS A 195 12.13 12.94 -2.29
C LYS A 195 11.30 13.94 -1.52
N TRP A 196 11.86 14.48 -0.45
CA TRP A 196 11.19 15.48 0.37
C TRP A 196 10.83 16.73 -0.44
N TRP A 197 11.76 17.22 -1.27
CA TRP A 197 11.55 18.36 -2.15
C TRP A 197 10.48 18.10 -3.21
N ASN A 198 10.37 16.86 -3.69
CA ASN A 198 9.35 16.44 -4.66
C ASN A 198 8.00 16.08 -4.02
N GLY A 199 7.86 16.15 -2.68
CA GLY A 199 6.61 15.87 -1.98
C GLY A 199 6.35 14.41 -1.58
N HIS A 200 7.25 13.47 -1.90
CA HIS A 200 7.11 12.03 -1.60
C HIS A 200 7.57 11.64 -0.17
N GLY A 201 7.76 12.63 0.69
CA GLY A 201 8.28 12.43 2.04
C GLY A 201 9.80 12.32 2.14
N LEU A 202 10.32 12.46 3.36
CA LEU A 202 11.76 12.47 3.64
C LEU A 202 12.36 11.06 3.77
N LEU A 203 11.54 10.09 4.20
CA LEU A 203 11.97 8.73 4.46
C LEU A 203 12.15 7.98 3.15
N LYS A 204 13.36 7.47 2.92
CA LYS A 204 13.67 6.65 1.76
C LYS A 204 13.51 5.17 2.09
N ASP A 205 14.31 4.69 3.04
CA ASP A 205 14.32 3.29 3.50
C ASP A 205 14.06 3.26 4.99
N VAL A 206 13.26 2.30 5.45
CA VAL A 206 12.89 2.15 6.86
C VAL A 206 12.95 0.68 7.26
N GLU A 207 13.69 0.40 8.33
CA GLU A 207 13.79 -0.92 8.94
C GLU A 207 13.36 -0.82 10.40
N VAL A 208 12.33 -1.57 10.76
CA VAL A 208 11.73 -1.59 12.10
C VAL A 208 11.98 -2.97 12.71
N ASN A 209 12.51 -3.00 13.93
CA ASN A 209 12.77 -4.24 14.65
C ASN A 209 12.27 -4.15 16.09
N GLY A 210 11.58 -5.20 16.54
CA GLY A 210 11.17 -5.38 17.93
C GLY A 210 9.99 -4.49 18.30
N VAL A 211 8.82 -4.74 17.70
CA VAL A 211 7.58 -3.99 17.95
C VAL A 211 6.75 -4.73 18.99
N ARG A 212 6.39 -4.06 20.09
CA ARG A 212 5.57 -4.61 21.18
C ARG A 212 4.50 -3.63 21.59
N GLY A 213 3.29 -4.08 21.88
CA GLY A 213 2.26 -3.18 22.38
C GLY A 213 0.85 -3.69 22.25
N VAL A 214 -0.08 -2.75 22.41
CA VAL A 214 -1.51 -3.00 22.37
C VAL A 214 -2.15 -2.08 21.34
N VAL A 215 -2.99 -2.66 20.49
CA VAL A 215 -3.89 -1.94 19.60
C VAL A 215 -5.30 -2.13 20.16
N ASP A 216 -5.94 -1.02 20.50
CA ASP A 216 -7.25 -0.98 21.15
C ASP A 216 -8.28 -0.33 20.23
N ARG A 217 -9.23 -1.13 19.77
CA ARG A 217 -10.35 -0.72 18.94
C ARG A 217 -11.67 -0.81 19.68
N THR A 218 -11.67 -0.98 21.01
CA THR A 218 -12.91 -1.17 21.78
C THR A 218 -13.81 0.06 21.80
N SER A 219 -13.23 1.26 21.64
CA SER A 219 -13.96 2.52 21.52
C SER A 219 -14.58 2.75 20.13
N VAL A 220 -14.15 1.99 19.13
CA VAL A 220 -14.58 2.18 17.74
C VAL A 220 -16.04 1.76 17.59
N LYS A 221 -16.85 2.70 17.12
CA LYS A 221 -18.26 2.56 16.80
C LYS A 221 -18.47 2.98 15.36
N TRP A 222 -19.04 2.08 14.57
CA TRP A 222 -19.48 2.39 13.22
C TRP A 222 -20.87 3.01 13.23
N SER A 223 -21.11 3.94 12.31
CA SER A 223 -22.45 4.47 12.08
C SER A 223 -23.38 3.32 11.64
N ALA A 224 -24.60 3.27 12.18
CA ALA A 224 -25.57 2.20 11.93
C ALA A 224 -26.14 2.17 10.49
N GLN A 225 -25.67 3.04 9.60
CA GLN A 225 -26.16 3.17 8.23
C GLN A 225 -25.23 2.38 7.30
N GLY A 226 -25.81 1.77 6.25
CA GLY A 226 -25.07 1.07 5.19
C GLY A 226 -24.23 2.03 4.36
N VAL A 227 -23.15 2.53 4.95
CA VAL A 227 -22.20 3.45 4.34
C VAL A 227 -21.36 2.68 3.33
N ASP A 228 -21.18 3.26 2.14
CA ASP A 228 -20.30 2.72 1.10
C ASP A 228 -18.87 2.57 1.66
N PRO A 229 -18.28 1.36 1.66
CA PRO A 229 -16.93 1.15 2.15
C PRO A 229 -15.88 2.04 1.45
N LEU A 230 -16.10 2.38 0.17
CA LEU A 230 -15.19 3.22 -0.61
C LEU A 230 -15.11 4.67 -0.09
N SER A 231 -16.06 5.10 0.74
CA SER A 231 -16.06 6.43 1.36
C SER A 231 -15.01 6.58 2.49
N TYR A 232 -14.52 5.46 3.04
CA TYR A 232 -13.48 5.45 4.08
C TYR A 232 -12.06 5.59 3.52
N ARG A 233 -11.91 5.65 2.20
CA ARG A 233 -10.61 5.77 1.55
C ARG A 233 -9.93 7.09 1.89
N THR A 234 -8.65 7.00 2.18
CA THR A 234 -7.82 8.15 2.52
C THR A 234 -7.51 8.96 1.26
N GLN A 235 -7.55 10.29 1.38
CA GLN A 235 -7.09 11.17 0.31
C GLN A 235 -5.60 11.46 0.49
N HIS A 236 -4.88 11.45 -0.62
CA HIS A 236 -3.45 11.74 -0.62
C HIS A 236 -3.18 13.17 -0.17
N GLN A 237 -2.28 13.34 0.79
CA GLN A 237 -1.84 14.66 1.26
C GLN A 237 -0.35 14.87 0.98
N PRO A 238 0.07 16.06 0.50
CA PRO A 238 1.49 16.34 0.31
C PRO A 238 2.28 16.13 1.59
N GLY A 239 3.35 15.33 1.51
CA GLY A 239 4.16 14.93 2.67
C GLY A 239 3.82 13.56 3.25
N ASP A 240 2.79 12.89 2.74
CA ASP A 240 2.58 11.45 2.95
C ASP A 240 3.85 10.67 2.61
N PHE A 241 4.15 9.66 3.42
CA PHE A 241 5.37 8.88 3.22
C PHE A 241 5.20 7.93 2.03
N GLU A 242 6.24 7.90 1.19
CA GLU A 242 6.43 6.89 0.15
C GLU A 242 7.78 6.22 0.35
N ILE A 243 7.79 5.14 1.12
CA ILE A 243 9.03 4.43 1.46
C ILE A 243 9.38 3.49 0.30
N GLU A 244 10.63 3.52 -0.16
CA GLU A 244 11.14 2.67 -1.25
C GLU A 244 11.54 1.28 -0.77
N SER A 245 11.98 1.14 0.47
CA SER A 245 12.26 -0.17 1.05
C SER A 245 11.80 -0.19 2.50
N PHE A 246 10.84 -1.07 2.80
CA PHE A 246 10.33 -1.23 4.15
C PHE A 246 10.60 -2.65 4.65
N LYS A 247 11.23 -2.75 5.81
CA LYS A 247 11.50 -4.00 6.51
C LYS A 247 10.92 -3.94 7.92
N LEU A 248 10.25 -5.01 8.31
CA LEU A 248 9.71 -5.16 9.64
C LEU A 248 10.03 -6.56 10.16
N GLU A 249 10.70 -6.62 11.30
CA GLU A 249 11.08 -7.86 11.97
C GLU A 249 10.61 -7.85 13.42
N ASP A 250 10.24 -9.03 13.90
CA ASP A 250 9.86 -9.25 15.29
C ASP A 250 8.78 -8.27 15.80
N LEU A 251 7.58 -8.33 15.22
CA LEU A 251 6.40 -7.65 15.73
C LEU A 251 5.54 -8.63 16.53
N LEU A 252 5.08 -8.18 17.69
CA LEU A 252 4.06 -8.86 18.49
C LEU A 252 3.17 -7.81 19.15
N ILE A 253 1.91 -7.76 18.72
CA ILE A 253 0.90 -6.84 19.26
C ILE A 253 -0.32 -7.60 19.74
N THR A 254 -0.98 -7.07 20.77
CA THR A 254 -2.29 -7.58 21.22
C THR A 254 -3.39 -6.66 20.70
N ILE A 255 -4.36 -7.22 19.99
CA ILE A 255 -5.48 -6.47 19.43
C ILE A 255 -6.73 -6.69 20.29
N HIS A 256 -7.35 -5.58 20.70
CA HIS A 256 -8.68 -5.56 21.30
C HIS A 256 -9.67 -5.05 20.26
N GLN A 257 -10.61 -5.89 19.84
CA GLN A 257 -11.66 -5.52 18.89
C GLN A 257 -12.92 -5.07 19.63
N PRO A 258 -13.78 -4.25 19.02
CA PRO A 258 -15.07 -3.87 19.59
C PRO A 258 -16.04 -5.06 19.66
N GLY A 259 -17.18 -4.88 20.35
CA GLY A 259 -18.23 -5.90 20.45
C GLY A 259 -17.87 -7.12 21.31
N GLY A 260 -16.98 -6.94 22.31
CA GLY A 260 -16.63 -8.01 23.25
C GLY A 260 -15.90 -9.20 22.61
N PHE A 261 -15.19 -8.98 21.51
CA PHE A 261 -14.27 -10.00 20.97
C PHE A 261 -13.11 -10.20 21.94
N ARG A 262 -12.68 -11.45 22.10
CA ARG A 262 -11.54 -11.76 22.98
C ARG A 262 -10.28 -11.02 22.47
N PRO A 263 -9.39 -10.56 23.35
CA PRO A 263 -8.08 -10.11 22.91
C PRO A 263 -7.34 -11.24 22.19
N PHE A 264 -6.62 -10.91 21.13
CA PHE A 264 -5.79 -11.87 20.41
C PHE A 264 -4.47 -11.25 19.97
N SER A 265 -3.45 -12.10 19.83
CA SER A 265 -2.12 -11.67 19.42
C SER A 265 -1.96 -11.73 17.90
N VAL A 266 -1.33 -10.72 17.33
CA VAL A 266 -0.82 -10.73 15.96
C VAL A 266 0.69 -10.58 16.02
N SER A 267 1.39 -11.48 15.32
CA SER A 267 2.83 -11.41 15.17
C SER A 267 3.23 -11.36 13.70
N ILE A 268 4.28 -10.59 13.41
CA ILE A 268 4.98 -10.62 12.13
C ILE A 268 6.42 -10.99 12.45
N TYR A 269 6.86 -12.15 11.98
CA TYR A 269 8.23 -12.62 12.20
C TYR A 269 9.20 -11.88 11.27
N SER A 270 8.81 -11.76 10.00
CA SER A 270 9.58 -11.07 8.97
C SER A 270 8.62 -10.55 7.90
N CYS A 271 8.82 -9.30 7.50
CA CYS A 271 8.11 -8.61 6.45
C CYS A 271 9.09 -7.74 5.65
N GLU A 272 9.08 -7.90 4.34
CA GLU A 272 9.86 -7.12 3.40
C GLU A 272 8.95 -6.65 2.26
N LEU A 273 8.82 -5.33 2.14
CA LEU A 273 8.03 -4.68 1.10
C LEU A 273 8.95 -3.95 0.13
N PRO A 274 8.73 -4.10 -1.19
CA PRO A 274 9.48 -3.37 -2.21
C PRO A 274 9.12 -1.88 -2.29
N GLN A 275 8.03 -1.48 -1.64
CA GLN A 275 7.56 -0.11 -1.50
C GLN A 275 6.49 -0.09 -0.40
N LEU A 276 6.36 1.01 0.33
CA LEU A 276 5.28 1.23 1.28
C LEU A 276 4.83 2.69 1.23
N ARG A 277 3.71 2.94 0.54
CA ARG A 277 3.09 4.26 0.43
C ARG A 277 1.86 4.32 1.33
N LYS A 278 1.69 5.44 2.03
CA LYS A 278 0.50 5.65 2.87
C LYS A 278 -0.82 5.54 2.08
N GLN A 279 -0.85 6.11 0.87
CA GLN A 279 -2.02 6.09 0.00
C GLN A 279 -2.38 4.68 -0.50
N TRP A 280 -1.38 3.81 -0.72
CA TRP A 280 -1.55 2.47 -1.28
C TRP A 280 -1.27 1.37 -0.25
N LEU A 281 -1.48 1.66 1.04
CA LEU A 281 -0.97 0.85 2.15
C LEU A 281 -1.39 -0.62 2.03
N PHE A 282 -2.68 -0.88 1.80
CA PHE A 282 -3.18 -2.24 1.71
C PHE A 282 -2.67 -2.97 0.46
N TYR A 283 -2.63 -2.28 -0.69
CA TYR A 283 -2.10 -2.83 -1.95
C TYR A 283 -0.62 -3.20 -1.83
N ASP A 284 0.19 -2.29 -1.28
CA ASP A 284 1.62 -2.47 -1.13
C ASP A 284 1.92 -3.66 -0.19
N MET A 285 1.12 -3.85 0.88
CA MET A 285 1.18 -5.01 1.78
C MET A 285 0.85 -6.35 1.08
N LEU A 286 -0.18 -6.40 0.22
CA LEU A 286 -0.48 -7.59 -0.59
C LEU A 286 0.65 -7.92 -1.58
N SER A 287 1.34 -6.88 -2.04
CA SER A 287 2.47 -6.97 -2.98
C SER A 287 3.82 -7.24 -2.32
N ALA A 288 3.84 -7.67 -1.04
CA ALA A 288 5.06 -7.97 -0.29
C ALA A 288 6.04 -8.90 -1.04
N ASN A 289 7.35 -8.71 -0.85
CA ASN A 289 8.36 -9.65 -1.32
C ASN A 289 8.39 -10.90 -0.45
N HIS A 290 8.18 -10.71 0.85
CA HIS A 290 7.96 -11.79 1.79
C HIS A 290 7.24 -11.21 3.00
N MET A 291 6.26 -11.92 3.52
CA MET A 291 5.65 -11.61 4.81
C MET A 291 5.30 -12.92 5.49
N SER A 292 5.66 -13.08 6.76
CA SER A 292 5.33 -14.27 7.54
C SER A 292 5.02 -13.88 8.97
N GLY A 293 4.06 -14.58 9.56
CA GLY A 293 3.60 -14.25 10.90
C GLY A 293 2.55 -15.22 11.41
N SER A 294 1.92 -14.83 12.51
CA SER A 294 0.75 -15.51 13.05
C SER A 294 -0.34 -14.52 13.39
N PHE A 295 -1.58 -14.92 13.15
CA PHE A 295 -2.77 -14.16 13.46
C PHE A 295 -3.64 -15.02 14.37
N ASP A 296 -3.72 -14.66 15.66
CA ASP A 296 -4.42 -15.43 16.68
C ASP A 296 -3.99 -16.92 16.72
N GLY A 297 -2.67 -17.15 16.61
CA GLY A 297 -2.06 -18.48 16.56
C GLY A 297 -2.09 -19.18 15.19
N SER A 298 -2.84 -18.64 14.22
CA SER A 298 -2.96 -19.18 12.87
C SER A 298 -1.81 -18.65 12.00
N LEU A 299 -1.04 -19.51 11.36
CA LEU A 299 0.11 -19.08 10.55
C LEU A 299 -0.38 -18.43 9.25
N PHE A 300 0.28 -17.34 8.87
CA PHE A 300 0.08 -16.75 7.56
C PHE A 300 1.40 -16.45 6.85
N THR A 301 1.37 -16.51 5.52
CA THR A 301 2.51 -16.16 4.66
C THR A 301 2.04 -15.43 3.41
N ILE A 302 2.84 -14.46 2.96
CA ILE A 302 2.75 -13.83 1.64
C ILE A 302 4.11 -14.02 0.99
N HIS A 303 4.13 -14.63 -0.18
CA HIS A 303 5.36 -14.85 -0.94
C HIS A 303 5.08 -14.82 -2.45
N PRO A 304 6.05 -14.43 -3.28
CA PRO A 304 5.99 -14.60 -4.71
C PRO A 304 5.66 -16.05 -5.05
N ARG A 305 4.64 -16.26 -5.88
CA ARG A 305 4.22 -17.61 -6.23
C ARG A 305 5.34 -18.30 -7.00
N GLN A 306 5.88 -19.37 -6.43
CA GLN A 306 6.81 -20.25 -7.14
C GLN A 306 5.99 -21.21 -8.02
N VAL A 307 6.10 -21.09 -9.35
CA VAL A 307 5.59 -22.13 -10.24
C VAL A 307 6.60 -23.28 -10.28
N HIS A 308 6.12 -24.51 -10.11
CA HIS A 308 6.98 -25.69 -10.28
C HIS A 308 7.06 -26.02 -11.78
N GLY A 309 8.25 -25.89 -12.37
CA GLY A 309 8.54 -26.21 -13.77
C GLY A 309 9.60 -25.29 -14.39
N THR A 310 10.25 -25.72 -15.46
CA THR A 310 11.17 -24.92 -16.29
C THR A 310 10.39 -23.94 -17.16
N VAL A 311 9.59 -23.09 -16.53
CA VAL A 311 8.80 -22.07 -17.20
C VAL A 311 9.45 -20.75 -16.85
N SER A 312 9.99 -20.05 -17.85
CA SER A 312 10.58 -18.73 -17.68
C SER A 312 9.56 -17.78 -17.06
N SER A 313 10.03 -16.73 -16.37
CA SER A 313 9.17 -15.71 -15.76
C SER A 313 8.18 -15.05 -16.75
N GLN A 314 8.43 -15.22 -18.06
CA GLN A 314 7.60 -14.76 -19.16
C GLN A 314 6.41 -15.67 -19.50
N ASP A 315 6.21 -16.83 -18.89
CA ASP A 315 5.08 -17.74 -19.22
C ASP A 315 4.12 -17.96 -18.04
N HIS A 316 4.25 -17.17 -16.96
CA HIS A 316 3.41 -17.30 -15.77
C HIS A 316 1.94 -16.90 -15.98
N GLY A 317 1.63 -16.01 -16.94
CA GLY A 317 0.25 -15.62 -17.28
C GLY A 317 -0.58 -16.74 -17.92
N ALA A 318 0.06 -17.54 -18.79
CA ALA A 318 -0.61 -18.61 -19.54
C ALA A 318 -1.12 -19.74 -18.63
N ALA A 319 -0.43 -20.06 -17.53
CA ALA A 319 -0.78 -21.15 -16.61
C ALA A 319 -2.09 -20.93 -15.83
N PHE A 320 -2.61 -19.70 -15.83
CA PHE A 320 -3.86 -19.35 -15.15
C PHE A 320 -5.02 -19.03 -16.12
N GLY A 321 -4.78 -19.16 -17.43
CA GLY A 321 -5.70 -18.66 -18.45
C GLY A 321 -5.76 -17.13 -18.51
N PHE A 322 -4.75 -16.43 -17.95
CA PHE A 322 -4.70 -14.96 -17.90
C PHE A 322 -3.84 -14.42 -19.05
N GLY A 323 -4.43 -14.36 -20.25
CA GLY A 323 -3.93 -13.55 -21.36
C GLY A 323 -2.42 -13.59 -21.65
N ASP A 324 -1.92 -12.49 -22.21
CA ASP A 324 -0.51 -12.33 -22.58
C ASP A 324 0.35 -12.05 -21.32
N PRO A 325 1.46 -12.79 -21.07
CA PRO A 325 2.26 -12.66 -19.85
C PRO A 325 2.85 -11.28 -19.58
N VAL A 326 2.94 -10.42 -20.59
CA VAL A 326 3.44 -9.03 -20.48
C VAL A 326 2.49 -8.13 -19.67
N ALA A 327 1.25 -8.55 -19.44
CA ALA A 327 0.24 -7.79 -18.70
C ALA A 327 0.51 -7.65 -17.20
N TRP A 328 1.40 -8.48 -16.65
CA TRP A 328 1.46 -8.73 -15.21
C TRP A 328 2.84 -8.41 -14.62
N LYS A 329 2.85 -7.59 -13.55
CA LYS A 329 4.08 -7.22 -12.81
C LYS A 329 4.54 -8.34 -11.90
N LYS A 330 3.61 -8.92 -11.15
CA LYS A 330 3.92 -9.80 -10.01
C LYS A 330 2.78 -10.78 -9.74
N PHE A 331 3.15 -11.98 -9.31
CA PHE A 331 2.25 -13.00 -8.80
C PHE A 331 2.59 -13.26 -7.33
N SER A 332 1.64 -13.05 -6.43
CA SER A 332 1.80 -13.27 -4.99
C SER A 332 0.84 -14.36 -4.53
N ARG A 333 1.26 -15.15 -3.54
CA ARG A 333 0.42 -16.11 -2.85
C ARG A 333 0.32 -15.72 -1.39
N LEU A 334 -0.88 -15.40 -0.95
CA LEU A 334 -1.26 -15.30 0.45
C LEU A 334 -1.82 -16.66 0.90
N ARG A 335 -1.33 -17.17 2.03
CA ARG A 335 -1.84 -18.38 2.68
C ARG A 335 -2.07 -18.10 4.15
N ILE A 336 -3.22 -18.53 4.66
CA ILE A 336 -3.58 -18.52 6.08
C ILE A 336 -4.07 -19.92 6.43
N ASP A 337 -3.50 -20.55 7.45
CA ASP A 337 -3.83 -21.92 7.85
C ASP A 337 -4.51 -21.93 9.23
N GLY A 338 -5.69 -22.56 9.30
CA GLY A 338 -6.39 -22.84 10.56
C GLY A 338 -7.01 -21.62 11.24
N LEU A 339 -7.35 -20.56 10.49
CA LEU A 339 -7.95 -19.35 11.05
C LEU A 339 -9.31 -19.68 11.68
N ARG A 340 -9.54 -19.25 12.91
CA ARG A 340 -10.86 -19.40 13.53
C ARG A 340 -11.89 -18.57 12.78
N ILE A 341 -13.05 -19.18 12.48
CA ILE A 341 -14.11 -18.52 11.67
C ILE A 341 -14.67 -17.27 12.34
N ASP A 342 -14.50 -17.13 13.65
CA ASP A 342 -14.95 -15.97 14.41
C ASP A 342 -14.28 -14.64 14.02
N HIS A 343 -13.13 -14.71 13.33
CA HIS A 343 -12.51 -13.54 12.72
C HIS A 343 -13.19 -13.07 11.43
N LEU A 344 -13.97 -13.94 10.77
CA LEU A 344 -14.67 -13.62 9.51
C LEU A 344 -16.18 -13.39 9.71
N ASN A 345 -16.75 -13.90 10.80
CA ASN A 345 -18.21 -13.90 10.99
C ASN A 345 -18.78 -12.67 11.68
N ARG A 346 -17.97 -11.90 12.43
CA ARG A 346 -18.48 -10.77 13.22
C ARG A 346 -18.53 -9.48 12.42
N GLY A 347 -19.72 -8.85 12.42
CA GLY A 347 -19.93 -7.58 11.72
C GLY A 347 -19.94 -7.72 10.20
N VAL A 348 -20.14 -8.94 9.69
CA VAL A 348 -20.22 -9.22 8.26
C VAL A 348 -21.58 -9.86 7.98
N ASP A 349 -22.32 -9.25 7.07
CA ASP A 349 -23.54 -9.85 6.54
C ASP A 349 -23.20 -10.82 5.41
N GLY A 350 -23.79 -12.02 5.45
CA GLY A 350 -23.63 -13.04 4.40
C GLY A 350 -23.13 -14.39 4.90
N PRO A 351 -22.59 -15.24 3.99
CA PRO A 351 -22.29 -16.64 4.30
C PRO A 351 -21.35 -16.83 5.49
N PHE A 352 -20.35 -15.97 5.65
CA PHE A 352 -19.43 -16.03 6.79
C PHE A 352 -20.15 -15.72 8.11
N GLY A 353 -21.07 -14.75 8.13
CA GLY A 353 -21.90 -14.43 9.29
C GLY A 353 -22.86 -15.55 9.69
N TRP A 354 -23.20 -16.47 8.77
CA TRP A 354 -24.05 -17.63 9.09
C TRP A 354 -23.29 -18.73 9.82
N ILE A 355 -21.96 -18.74 9.72
CA ILE A 355 -21.09 -19.78 10.31
C ILE A 355 -20.58 -19.28 11.66
N TYR A 356 -20.98 -19.95 12.74
CA TYR A 356 -20.65 -19.54 14.11
C TYR A 356 -19.52 -20.36 14.74
N GLU A 357 -19.15 -21.50 14.16
CA GLU A 357 -18.11 -22.40 14.67
C GLU A 357 -17.36 -23.06 13.50
N GLY A 358 -16.06 -23.31 13.69
CA GLY A 358 -15.18 -23.98 12.73
C GLY A 358 -13.89 -23.20 12.45
N ASN A 359 -13.05 -23.76 11.58
CA ASN A 359 -11.80 -23.15 11.14
C ASN A 359 -11.79 -23.00 9.61
N VAL A 360 -10.97 -22.08 9.12
CA VAL A 360 -10.82 -21.78 7.70
C VAL A 360 -9.35 -21.74 7.29
N ASP A 361 -9.03 -22.45 6.21
CA ASP A 361 -7.76 -22.25 5.49
C ASP A 361 -8.05 -21.39 4.26
N ILE A 362 -7.21 -20.38 4.02
CA ILE A 362 -7.37 -19.45 2.91
C ILE A 362 -6.09 -19.49 2.08
N VAL A 363 -6.22 -19.72 0.79
CA VAL A 363 -5.14 -19.56 -0.19
C VAL A 363 -5.62 -18.59 -1.27
N ALA A 364 -5.02 -17.40 -1.31
CA ALA A 364 -5.30 -16.40 -2.32
C ALA A 364 -4.08 -16.26 -3.24
N ASP A 365 -4.27 -16.55 -4.53
CA ASP A 365 -3.30 -16.24 -5.57
C ASP A 365 -3.66 -14.88 -6.20
N ILE A 366 -2.80 -13.89 -6.00
CA ILE A 366 -3.02 -12.49 -6.37
C ILE A 366 -2.13 -12.15 -7.57
N VAL A 367 -2.75 -11.58 -8.60
CA VAL A 367 -2.07 -11.15 -9.82
C VAL A 367 -2.09 -9.63 -9.91
N PHE A 368 -0.90 -9.04 -9.92
CA PHE A 368 -0.71 -7.60 -10.00
C PHE A 368 -0.42 -7.19 -11.44
N PRO A 369 -1.16 -6.21 -11.98
CA PRO A 369 -0.95 -5.70 -13.34
C PRO A 369 0.37 -4.93 -13.48
N ALA A 370 0.92 -4.94 -14.70
CA ALA A 370 2.11 -4.18 -15.08
C ALA A 370 1.86 -2.67 -15.12
N GLU A 371 2.90 -1.88 -14.85
CA GLU A 371 2.92 -0.46 -15.17
C GLU A 371 3.15 -0.34 -16.68
N THR A 372 2.12 0.10 -17.41
CA THR A 372 2.14 0.14 -18.88
C THR A 372 3.04 1.26 -19.40
N SER A 373 3.97 0.93 -20.30
CA SER A 373 4.48 1.89 -21.29
C SER A 373 3.45 2.09 -22.41
N GLU A 374 3.34 3.29 -22.97
CA GLU A 374 2.34 3.74 -23.98
C GLU A 374 2.08 2.77 -25.16
N GLY A 375 2.99 1.84 -25.49
CA GLY A 375 2.82 0.87 -26.58
C GLY A 375 2.07 -0.43 -26.24
N LEU A 376 1.84 -0.74 -24.97
CA LEU A 376 1.24 -2.02 -24.52
C LEU A 376 -0.30 -1.95 -24.32
N THR A 377 -0.85 -0.74 -24.25
CA THR A 377 -2.26 -0.47 -23.93
C THR A 377 -3.23 -1.02 -24.97
N LYS A 378 -2.87 -1.06 -26.26
CA LYS A 378 -3.78 -1.54 -27.32
C LYS A 378 -4.04 -3.04 -27.29
N VAL A 379 -3.06 -3.87 -26.93
CA VAL A 379 -3.22 -5.34 -26.85
C VAL A 379 -3.97 -5.73 -25.57
N MET A 380 -3.87 -4.91 -24.53
CA MET A 380 -4.51 -5.14 -23.23
C MET A 380 -6.00 -4.74 -23.22
N ALA A 381 -6.45 -3.90 -24.16
CA ALA A 381 -7.80 -3.35 -24.20
C ALA A 381 -8.88 -4.44 -24.23
N ASP A 382 -8.82 -5.37 -25.18
CA ASP A 382 -9.81 -6.46 -25.31
C ASP A 382 -9.87 -7.36 -24.05
N PHE A 383 -8.74 -7.55 -23.38
CA PHE A 383 -8.67 -8.32 -22.15
C PHE A 383 -9.27 -7.55 -20.97
N TYR A 384 -8.96 -6.27 -20.87
CA TYR A 384 -9.53 -5.37 -19.86
C TYR A 384 -11.04 -5.17 -20.04
N ASP A 385 -11.56 -5.21 -21.26
CA ASP A 385 -13.00 -5.15 -21.52
C ASP A 385 -13.73 -6.38 -20.96
N GLN A 386 -13.16 -7.59 -21.09
CA GLN A 386 -13.72 -8.81 -20.49
C GLN A 386 -13.70 -8.75 -18.95
N LEU A 387 -12.63 -8.21 -18.37
CA LEU A 387 -12.54 -8.01 -16.92
C LEU A 387 -13.49 -6.92 -16.43
N GLU A 388 -13.68 -5.86 -17.22
CA GLU A 388 -14.61 -4.78 -16.93
C GLU A 388 -16.04 -5.31 -16.81
N GLU A 389 -16.47 -6.18 -17.72
CA GLU A 389 -17.79 -6.81 -17.65
C GLU A 389 -17.97 -7.59 -16.34
N ALA A 390 -16.97 -8.36 -15.92
CA ALA A 390 -16.99 -9.09 -14.66
C ALA A 390 -17.06 -8.14 -13.44
N VAL A 391 -16.32 -7.03 -13.47
CA VAL A 391 -16.34 -6.02 -12.39
C VAL A 391 -17.68 -5.29 -12.34
N ILE A 392 -18.24 -4.91 -13.49
CA ILE A 392 -19.54 -4.24 -13.59
C ILE A 392 -20.64 -5.15 -13.05
N ALA A 393 -20.65 -6.41 -13.46
CA ALA A 393 -21.60 -7.40 -12.94
C ALA A 393 -21.52 -7.53 -11.42
N ASN A 394 -20.30 -7.53 -10.85
CA ASN A 394 -20.11 -7.60 -9.41
C ASN A 394 -20.56 -6.31 -8.69
N ARG A 395 -20.23 -5.12 -9.23
CA ARG A 395 -20.68 -3.83 -8.65
C ARG A 395 -22.21 -3.70 -8.61
N HIS A 396 -22.91 -4.13 -9.66
CA HIS A 396 -24.38 -4.11 -9.70
C HIS A 396 -25.03 -5.01 -8.63
N ARG A 397 -24.32 -6.01 -8.09
CA ARG A 397 -24.83 -6.85 -7.00
C ARG A 397 -24.94 -6.11 -5.67
N PHE A 398 -24.05 -5.16 -5.40
CA PHE A 398 -23.98 -4.44 -4.12
C PHE A 398 -24.67 -3.07 -4.16
N PHE A 399 -24.67 -2.44 -5.33
CA PHE A 399 -25.33 -1.16 -5.56
C PHE A 399 -26.35 -1.33 -6.69
N PRO A 400 -27.58 -1.83 -6.39
CA PRO A 400 -28.67 -1.62 -7.34
C PRO A 400 -28.75 -0.10 -7.53
N LYS A 401 -28.66 0.38 -8.77
CA LYS A 401 -28.90 1.80 -9.08
C LYS A 401 -30.19 2.17 -8.35
N VAL A 402 -30.09 3.10 -7.39
CA VAL A 402 -31.24 3.92 -7.06
C VAL A 402 -31.59 4.57 -8.39
N GLU A 403 -32.77 4.26 -8.92
CA GLU A 403 -33.31 4.97 -10.07
C GLU A 403 -33.36 6.45 -9.70
N GLU A 404 -32.29 7.18 -10.02
CA GLU A 404 -32.44 8.61 -10.22
C GLU A 404 -33.40 8.74 -11.41
N PRO A 405 -34.57 9.37 -11.24
CA PRO A 405 -35.46 9.57 -12.36
C PRO A 405 -34.69 10.40 -13.39
N GLU A 406 -34.55 9.84 -14.60
CA GLU A 406 -34.19 10.65 -15.76
C GLU A 406 -35.04 11.93 -15.72
N PRO A 407 -34.49 13.13 -15.96
CA PRO A 407 -35.30 14.32 -15.98
C PRO A 407 -36.30 14.19 -17.12
N GLU A 408 -37.55 13.83 -16.77
CA GLU A 408 -38.69 13.84 -17.66
C GLU A 408 -38.82 15.26 -18.23
N ILE A 409 -38.41 15.42 -19.49
CA ILE A 409 -38.74 16.62 -20.25
C ILE A 409 -40.24 16.57 -20.49
N ILE A 410 -40.97 17.35 -19.69
CA ILE A 410 -42.40 17.62 -19.83
C ILE A 410 -42.64 18.19 -21.22
N ASN A 411 -43.09 17.36 -22.16
CA ASN A 411 -43.67 17.81 -23.41
C ASN A 411 -45.19 17.61 -23.35
N SER A 412 -45.87 18.59 -22.75
CA SER A 412 -47.31 18.72 -22.79
C SER A 412 -47.79 19.24 -24.16
N GLY A 413 -48.46 18.36 -24.92
CA GLY A 413 -49.58 18.65 -25.82
C GLY A 413 -49.32 19.46 -27.10
N HIS A 414 -49.61 18.91 -28.29
CA HIS A 414 -50.93 18.97 -28.95
C HIS A 414 -50.91 18.26 -30.32
N LEU A 415 -52.10 17.89 -30.79
CA LEU A 415 -52.49 17.02 -31.92
C LEU A 415 -52.08 17.47 -33.35
N SER A 416 -52.09 16.52 -34.31
CA SER A 416 -52.41 16.56 -35.78
C SER A 416 -51.32 15.88 -36.62
N GLU A 417 -51.51 14.69 -37.21
CA GLU A 417 -52.19 14.37 -38.50
C GLU A 417 -51.27 14.47 -39.76
N ALA A 418 -51.25 13.36 -40.51
CA ALA A 418 -50.93 13.20 -41.96
C ALA A 418 -49.50 13.43 -42.52
N SER A 419 -48.92 12.31 -42.97
CA SER A 419 -48.23 12.05 -44.28
C SER A 419 -47.52 13.18 -45.06
N ILE A 420 -46.25 12.92 -45.43
CA ILE A 420 -45.59 12.99 -46.79
C ILE A 420 -44.04 13.09 -46.63
N PRO A 421 -43.20 12.30 -47.36
CA PRO A 421 -41.76 12.56 -47.61
C PRO A 421 -41.53 13.13 -49.04
N PRO A 422 -40.31 13.46 -49.56
CA PRO A 422 -38.94 13.59 -49.01
C PRO A 422 -38.15 14.88 -49.44
N MET A 423 -36.85 14.94 -49.07
CA MET A 423 -35.73 15.79 -49.57
C MET A 423 -35.79 17.29 -49.20
N THR A 424 -34.76 17.89 -48.57
CA THR A 424 -33.47 18.24 -49.20
C THR A 424 -32.29 18.37 -48.21
N THR A 425 -31.11 18.19 -48.80
CA THR A 425 -29.73 18.25 -48.30
C THR A 425 -29.36 19.59 -47.63
N SER A 426 -28.72 19.53 -46.46
CA SER A 426 -27.58 20.41 -46.13
C SER A 426 -26.74 19.78 -45.01
N GLU A 427 -25.45 19.71 -45.28
CA GLU A 427 -24.37 19.20 -44.42
C GLU A 427 -24.27 20.02 -43.14
N GLN A 428 -24.12 19.38 -41.97
CA GLN A 428 -23.33 19.91 -40.86
C GLN A 428 -23.06 18.86 -39.77
N VAL A 429 -21.83 18.34 -39.80
CA VAL A 429 -20.94 18.00 -38.66
C VAL A 429 -21.55 17.21 -37.50
N ASP A 430 -21.43 15.88 -37.59
CA ASP A 430 -21.44 14.99 -36.43
C ASP A 430 -20.29 15.36 -35.49
N THR A 431 -20.61 16.05 -34.40
CA THR A 431 -19.73 16.11 -33.24
C THR A 431 -20.18 15.00 -32.30
N GLU A 432 -19.68 13.78 -32.54
CA GLU A 432 -19.58 12.76 -31.51
C GLU A 432 -18.80 13.38 -30.34
N SER A 433 -19.52 13.79 -29.30
CA SER A 433 -18.93 14.05 -28.00
C SER A 433 -18.54 12.69 -27.41
N LYS A 434 -17.36 12.21 -27.80
CA LYS A 434 -16.61 11.27 -26.98
C LYS A 434 -16.43 11.93 -25.62
N GLU A 435 -17.01 11.30 -24.60
CA GLU A 435 -16.66 11.58 -23.21
C GLU A 435 -15.13 11.57 -23.08
N PRO A 436 -14.55 12.50 -22.30
CA PRO A 436 -13.10 12.65 -22.20
C PRO A 436 -12.48 11.37 -21.67
N ASP A 437 -11.34 10.98 -22.25
CA ASP A 437 -10.53 9.81 -21.92
C ASP A 437 -10.59 9.47 -20.42
N LYS A 438 -11.30 8.39 -20.07
CA LYS A 438 -11.07 7.69 -18.80
C LYS A 438 -9.59 7.30 -18.83
N SER A 439 -8.82 7.87 -17.90
CA SER A 439 -7.36 7.68 -17.84
C SER A 439 -7.00 6.19 -17.95
N ASP A 440 -5.94 5.86 -18.69
CA ASP A 440 -5.48 4.47 -18.84
C ASP A 440 -5.23 3.76 -17.50
N GLU A 441 -5.04 4.51 -16.41
CA GLU A 441 -4.91 3.97 -15.05
C GLU A 441 -6.18 3.34 -14.50
N ASP A 442 -7.37 3.82 -14.88
CA ASP A 442 -8.68 3.31 -14.43
C ASP A 442 -9.02 1.92 -14.98
N ARG A 443 -8.36 1.51 -16.07
CA ARG A 443 -8.61 0.25 -16.78
C ARG A 443 -7.73 -0.90 -16.32
N ARG A 444 -6.91 -0.72 -15.28
CA ARG A 444 -6.07 -1.79 -14.76
C ARG A 444 -6.81 -2.59 -13.69
N TYR A 445 -6.70 -3.91 -13.76
CA TYR A 445 -7.38 -4.83 -12.86
C TYR A 445 -6.40 -5.69 -12.07
N LEU A 446 -6.70 -5.88 -10.79
CA LEU A 446 -6.10 -6.88 -9.92
C LEU A 446 -7.02 -8.10 -9.88
N ILE A 447 -6.44 -9.29 -10.04
CA ILE A 447 -7.17 -10.56 -9.98
C ILE A 447 -6.73 -11.32 -8.74
N MET A 448 -7.70 -11.88 -8.02
CA MET A 448 -7.49 -12.71 -6.84
C MET A 448 -8.25 -14.02 -6.99
N ASP A 449 -7.50 -15.11 -7.19
CA ASP A 449 -8.04 -16.47 -7.16
C ASP A 449 -8.01 -17.00 -5.73
N LEU A 450 -9.18 -17.09 -5.11
CA LEU A 450 -9.36 -17.41 -3.71
C LEU A 450 -9.85 -18.86 -3.55
N ARG A 451 -9.13 -19.62 -2.72
CA ARG A 451 -9.48 -20.98 -2.32
C ARG A 451 -9.67 -21.00 -0.83
N ILE A 452 -10.89 -21.22 -0.40
CA ILE A 452 -11.30 -21.24 1.00
C ILE A 452 -11.66 -22.67 1.35
N HIS A 453 -11.04 -23.21 2.39
CA HIS A 453 -11.35 -24.51 2.94
C HIS A 453 -12.00 -24.32 4.29
N LEU A 454 -13.27 -24.71 4.41
CA LEU A 454 -13.97 -24.70 5.67
C LEU A 454 -13.86 -26.07 6.33
N ASN A 455 -13.34 -26.09 7.56
CA ASN A 455 -13.08 -27.30 8.34
C ASN A 455 -13.99 -27.32 9.58
N ASP A 456 -14.71 -28.43 9.76
CA ASP A 456 -15.59 -28.70 10.91
C ASP A 456 -16.57 -27.55 11.23
N VAL A 457 -17.15 -26.94 10.18
CA VAL A 457 -18.00 -25.75 10.33
C VAL A 457 -19.44 -26.07 10.75
N LYS A 458 -20.03 -25.16 11.53
CA LYS A 458 -21.47 -25.16 11.86
C LYS A 458 -22.09 -23.81 11.52
N ALA A 459 -23.25 -23.88 10.88
CA ALA A 459 -24.00 -22.71 10.45
C ALA A 459 -25.39 -22.64 11.07
N ALA A 460 -25.89 -21.42 11.26
CA ALA A 460 -27.24 -21.11 11.67
C ALA A 460 -27.92 -20.22 10.62
N VAL A 461 -29.25 -20.30 10.55
CA VAL A 461 -30.00 -19.39 9.70
C VAL A 461 -29.91 -17.99 10.30
N PRO A 462 -29.51 -16.96 9.52
CA PRO A 462 -29.43 -15.60 10.02
C PRO A 462 -30.79 -15.09 10.48
N ILE A 463 -30.77 -14.20 11.47
CA ILE A 463 -31.94 -13.38 11.81
C ILE A 463 -32.05 -12.34 10.70
N PHE A 464 -33.22 -12.24 10.07
CA PHE A 464 -33.41 -11.42 8.87
C PHE A 464 -33.18 -9.93 9.17
N ASN A 465 -32.10 -9.38 8.63
CA ASN A 465 -31.94 -7.95 8.40
C ASN A 465 -32.01 -7.75 6.88
N THR A 466 -32.80 -6.79 6.43
CA THR A 466 -33.23 -6.58 5.03
C THR A 466 -32.14 -6.10 4.07
N ASP A 467 -30.87 -6.17 4.44
CA ASP A 467 -29.86 -5.26 3.90
C ASP A 467 -28.95 -5.89 2.83
N MET A 468 -29.20 -7.13 2.43
CA MET A 468 -28.38 -7.86 1.46
C MET A 468 -29.05 -7.99 0.09
N SER A 469 -28.61 -7.21 -0.88
CA SER A 469 -29.11 -7.23 -2.27
C SER A 469 -28.77 -8.51 -3.04
N TYR A 470 -27.62 -9.15 -2.75
CA TYR A 470 -27.16 -10.33 -3.49
C TYR A 470 -27.65 -11.68 -2.94
N VAL A 471 -28.30 -11.69 -1.78
CA VAL A 471 -28.72 -12.93 -1.12
C VAL A 471 -30.17 -13.27 -1.47
N ASN A 472 -30.36 -14.42 -2.12
CA ASN A 472 -31.69 -14.97 -2.34
C ASN A 472 -32.19 -15.72 -1.09
N GLN A 473 -33.25 -15.21 -0.47
CA GLN A 473 -33.85 -15.79 0.73
C GLN A 473 -34.23 -17.28 0.58
N ALA A 474 -34.57 -17.72 -0.64
CA ALA A 474 -34.92 -19.11 -0.92
C ALA A 474 -33.73 -20.08 -0.79
N LEU A 475 -32.50 -19.58 -0.97
CA LEU A 475 -31.28 -20.39 -0.92
C LEU A 475 -30.61 -20.42 0.46
N ILE A 476 -30.96 -19.51 1.37
CA ILE A 476 -30.39 -19.44 2.72
C ILE A 476 -30.52 -20.78 3.46
N ARG A 477 -31.75 -21.29 3.63
CA ARG A 477 -31.99 -22.54 4.37
C ARG A 477 -31.30 -23.75 3.71
N PRO A 478 -31.37 -23.92 2.37
CA PRO A 478 -30.60 -24.94 1.68
C PRO A 478 -29.08 -24.85 1.89
N ILE A 479 -28.50 -23.66 1.85
CA ILE A 479 -27.05 -23.46 2.06
C ILE A 479 -26.67 -23.82 3.49
N VAL A 480 -27.40 -23.32 4.49
CA VAL A 480 -27.15 -23.66 5.90
C VAL A 480 -27.27 -25.17 6.15
N ALA A 481 -28.28 -25.82 5.54
CA ALA A 481 -28.42 -27.27 5.60
C ALA A 481 -27.26 -28.02 4.93
N TYR A 482 -26.76 -27.51 3.80
CA TYR A 482 -25.59 -28.07 3.11
C TYR A 482 -24.32 -27.97 3.96
N ILE A 483 -24.06 -26.81 4.56
CA ILE A 483 -22.93 -26.58 5.45
C ILE A 483 -22.98 -27.59 6.62
N ASN A 484 -24.11 -27.67 7.32
CA ASN A 484 -24.26 -28.58 8.46
C ASN A 484 -24.26 -30.07 8.08
N ALA A 485 -24.60 -30.42 6.84
CA ALA A 485 -24.51 -31.79 6.34
C ALA A 485 -23.06 -32.23 6.04
N LYS A 486 -22.18 -31.28 5.74
CA LYS A 486 -20.76 -31.52 5.43
C LYS A 486 -19.92 -31.34 6.68
N LYS A 487 -19.70 -32.46 7.38
CA LYS A 487 -19.07 -32.43 8.71
C LYS A 487 -17.57 -32.11 8.72
N THR A 488 -16.81 -32.44 7.68
CA THR A 488 -15.34 -32.42 7.75
C THR A 488 -14.71 -31.30 6.93
N TYR A 489 -15.18 -31.10 5.69
CA TYR A 489 -14.48 -30.27 4.72
C TYR A 489 -15.44 -29.75 3.65
N ILE A 490 -15.38 -28.45 3.39
CA ILE A 490 -16.07 -27.79 2.28
C ILE A 490 -15.06 -26.93 1.49
N PRO A 491 -14.74 -27.29 0.24
CA PRO A 491 -13.93 -26.46 -0.63
C PRO A 491 -14.77 -25.39 -1.30
N ILE A 492 -14.30 -24.14 -1.27
CA ILE A 492 -14.91 -23.00 -1.95
C ILE A 492 -13.83 -22.38 -2.83
N ASN A 493 -14.12 -22.25 -4.11
CA ASN A 493 -13.23 -21.61 -5.08
C ASN A 493 -13.96 -20.42 -5.68
N CYS A 494 -13.38 -19.24 -5.55
CA CYS A 494 -13.91 -18.00 -6.09
C CYS A 494 -12.81 -17.20 -6.78
N ARG A 495 -13.20 -16.38 -7.75
CA ARG A 495 -12.31 -15.47 -8.46
C ARG A 495 -12.85 -14.07 -8.31
N ILE A 496 -12.02 -13.18 -7.80
CA ILE A 496 -12.36 -11.78 -7.58
C ILE A 496 -11.53 -10.93 -8.54
N VAL A 497 -12.19 -10.03 -9.25
CA VAL A 497 -11.56 -9.04 -10.13
C VAL A 497 -11.90 -7.66 -9.58
N LYS A 498 -10.89 -6.81 -9.37
CA LYS A 498 -11.08 -5.45 -8.86
C LYS A 498 -10.26 -4.46 -9.67
N ARG A 499 -10.72 -3.21 -9.75
CA ARG A 499 -9.91 -2.13 -10.35
C ARG A 499 -8.77 -1.80 -9.41
N ILE A 500 -7.60 -1.43 -9.94
CA ILE A 500 -6.51 -0.92 -9.09
C ILE A 500 -6.98 0.31 -8.30
N THR A 501 -7.80 1.17 -8.92
CA THR A 501 -8.30 2.40 -8.29
C THR A 501 -9.21 2.14 -7.09
N ASP A 502 -9.76 0.93 -6.92
CA ASP A 502 -10.45 0.54 -5.68
C ASP A 502 -9.49 0.44 -4.48
N PHE A 503 -8.18 0.24 -4.73
CA PHE A 503 -7.15 0.19 -3.71
C PHE A 503 -6.51 1.55 -3.39
N ASP A 504 -6.74 2.56 -4.22
CA ASP A 504 -6.23 3.91 -4.02
C ASP A 504 -6.90 4.54 -2.78
N GLY A 505 -6.11 4.81 -1.74
CA GLY A 505 -6.57 5.29 -0.44
C GLY A 505 -7.05 4.20 0.51
N SER A 506 -6.96 2.92 0.12
CA SER A 506 -7.39 1.80 0.98
C SER A 506 -6.32 1.42 2.01
N LEU A 507 -6.72 1.39 3.29
CA LEU A 507 -5.86 0.96 4.39
C LEU A 507 -6.17 -0.46 4.84
N THR A 508 -7.40 -0.91 4.62
CA THR A 508 -7.91 -2.21 5.06
C THR A 508 -8.66 -2.95 3.95
N VAL A 509 -8.97 -4.22 4.19
CA VAL A 509 -9.82 -5.08 3.34
C VAL A 509 -11.23 -4.51 3.16
N PHE A 510 -11.70 -3.70 4.13
CA PHE A 510 -13.02 -3.09 4.09
C PHE A 510 -13.05 -1.91 3.12
N ASP A 511 -12.08 -1.00 3.19
CA ASP A 511 -12.10 0.28 2.45
C ASP A 511 -12.03 0.09 0.92
N CYS A 512 -11.45 -1.03 0.46
CA CYS A 512 -11.43 -1.40 -0.96
C CYS A 512 -12.67 -2.22 -1.39
N GLY A 513 -13.58 -2.55 -0.46
CA GLY A 513 -14.77 -3.38 -0.72
C GLY A 513 -14.48 -4.87 -0.90
N LEU A 514 -13.24 -5.31 -0.70
CA LEU A 514 -12.83 -6.71 -0.93
C LEU A 514 -13.60 -7.69 -0.03
N MET A 515 -13.95 -7.29 1.20
CA MET A 515 -14.73 -8.15 2.11
C MET A 515 -16.13 -8.47 1.56
N ASN A 516 -16.77 -7.49 0.91
CA ASN A 516 -18.06 -7.67 0.28
C ASN A 516 -17.93 -8.62 -0.91
N ASP A 517 -16.95 -8.39 -1.78
CA ASP A 517 -16.68 -9.24 -2.95
C ASP A 517 -16.44 -10.69 -2.55
N ILE A 518 -15.61 -10.93 -1.53
CA ILE A 518 -15.35 -12.27 -0.98
C ILE A 518 -16.65 -12.93 -0.49
N SER A 519 -17.52 -12.16 0.17
CA SER A 519 -18.78 -12.69 0.72
C SER A 519 -19.79 -13.06 -0.38
N ALA A 520 -19.93 -12.23 -1.41
CA ALA A 520 -20.83 -12.54 -2.53
C ALA A 520 -20.33 -13.71 -3.38
N GLU A 521 -19.04 -13.76 -3.70
CA GLU A 521 -18.49 -14.89 -4.46
C GLU A 521 -18.55 -16.19 -3.66
N THR A 522 -18.38 -16.13 -2.33
CA THR A 522 -18.60 -17.27 -1.44
C THR A 522 -20.06 -17.73 -1.45
N TYR A 523 -21.01 -16.80 -1.44
CA TYR A 523 -22.43 -17.11 -1.53
C TYR A 523 -22.77 -17.83 -2.84
N GLU A 524 -22.25 -17.33 -3.97
CA GLU A 524 -22.48 -17.93 -5.28
C GLU A 524 -21.89 -19.35 -5.37
N ALA A 525 -20.68 -19.54 -4.84
CA ALA A 525 -20.07 -20.86 -4.75
C ALA A 525 -20.93 -21.83 -3.94
N PHE A 526 -21.50 -21.40 -2.81
CA PHE A 526 -22.44 -22.22 -2.04
C PHE A 526 -23.74 -22.51 -2.78
N ALA A 527 -24.31 -21.52 -3.46
CA ALA A 527 -25.54 -21.68 -4.24
C ALA A 527 -25.36 -22.75 -5.32
N LYS A 528 -24.26 -22.66 -6.07
CA LYS A 528 -23.87 -23.65 -7.08
C LYS A 528 -23.66 -25.05 -6.49
N ASP A 529 -22.96 -25.14 -5.36
CA ASP A 529 -22.74 -26.41 -4.66
C ASP A 529 -24.05 -27.09 -4.24
N VAL A 530 -25.02 -26.32 -3.74
CA VAL A 530 -26.35 -26.81 -3.36
C VAL A 530 -27.13 -27.32 -4.57
N GLU A 531 -27.09 -26.59 -5.68
CA GLU A 531 -27.73 -27.01 -6.93
C GLU A 531 -27.11 -28.29 -7.49
N ASP A 532 -25.78 -28.38 -7.48
CA ASP A 532 -25.04 -29.55 -7.92
C ASP A 532 -25.29 -30.77 -7.03
N GLN A 533 -25.47 -30.60 -5.72
CA GLN A 533 -25.89 -31.69 -4.85
C GLN A 533 -27.30 -32.18 -5.21
N ARG A 534 -28.25 -31.26 -5.40
CA ARG A 534 -29.63 -31.62 -5.79
C ARG A 534 -29.68 -32.33 -7.14
N SER A 535 -28.91 -31.84 -8.12
CA SER A 535 -28.84 -32.45 -9.44
C SER A 535 -28.22 -33.85 -9.38
N ARG A 536 -27.15 -34.02 -8.59
CA ARG A 536 -26.53 -35.33 -8.31
C ARG A 536 -27.51 -36.31 -7.69
N PHE A 537 -28.24 -35.92 -6.63
CA PHE A 537 -29.25 -36.79 -6.02
C PHE A 537 -30.37 -37.20 -6.99
N ARG A 538 -30.83 -36.28 -7.84
CA ARG A 538 -31.82 -36.60 -8.89
C ARG A 538 -31.25 -37.60 -9.90
N ARG A 539 -30.00 -37.43 -10.33
CA ARG A 539 -29.30 -38.37 -11.22
C ARG A 539 -29.14 -39.73 -10.56
N PHE A 540 -28.72 -39.80 -9.29
CA PHE A 540 -28.61 -41.06 -8.55
C PHE A 540 -29.95 -41.80 -8.43
N LYS A 541 -31.05 -41.10 -8.13
CA LYS A 541 -32.39 -41.74 -8.09
C LYS A 541 -32.79 -42.28 -9.46
N LYS A 542 -32.53 -41.53 -10.54
CA LYS A 542 -32.80 -41.99 -11.92
C LYS A 542 -31.96 -43.22 -12.25
N VAL A 543 -30.65 -43.16 -12.05
CA VAL A 543 -29.74 -44.30 -12.31
C VAL A 543 -30.12 -45.51 -11.47
N GLY A 544 -30.43 -45.33 -10.18
CA GLY A 544 -30.89 -46.40 -9.28
C GLY A 544 -32.18 -47.07 -9.78
N PHE A 545 -33.15 -46.28 -10.25
CA PHE A 545 -34.37 -46.82 -10.86
C PHE A 545 -34.06 -47.60 -12.15
N TRP A 546 -33.18 -47.07 -13.01
CA TRP A 546 -32.73 -47.76 -14.22
C TRP A 546 -32.01 -49.08 -13.90
N THR A 547 -31.10 -49.11 -12.92
CA THR A 547 -30.39 -50.33 -12.51
C THR A 547 -31.34 -51.36 -11.90
N LEU A 548 -32.32 -50.93 -11.09
CA LEU A 548 -33.31 -51.83 -10.51
C LEU A 548 -34.22 -52.42 -11.60
N SER A 549 -34.64 -51.59 -12.57
CA SER A 549 -35.40 -52.03 -13.73
C SER A 549 -34.62 -53.06 -14.54
N LEU A 550 -33.32 -52.81 -14.81
CA LEU A 550 -32.47 -53.72 -15.57
C LEU A 550 -32.22 -55.04 -14.82
N ALA A 551 -32.00 -54.98 -13.50
CA ALA A 551 -31.89 -56.17 -12.65
C ALA A 551 -33.20 -56.99 -12.61
N ALA A 552 -34.36 -56.32 -12.54
CA ALA A 552 -35.65 -56.98 -12.59
C ALA A 552 -35.86 -57.66 -13.96
N HIS A 553 -35.58 -56.99 -15.08
CA HIS A 553 -35.65 -57.58 -16.41
C HIS A 553 -34.69 -58.77 -16.57
N ALA A 554 -33.47 -58.68 -16.03
CA ALA A 554 -32.51 -59.78 -16.03
C ALA A 554 -32.98 -60.98 -15.18
N LEU A 555 -33.60 -60.73 -14.01
CA LEU A 555 -34.23 -61.78 -13.19
C LEU A 555 -35.40 -62.45 -13.91
N PHE A 556 -36.28 -61.68 -14.55
CA PHE A 556 -37.40 -62.24 -15.32
C PHE A 556 -36.92 -63.04 -16.54
N MET A 557 -35.89 -62.58 -17.26
CA MET A 557 -35.27 -63.36 -18.34
C MET A 557 -34.57 -64.63 -17.82
N GLY A 558 -33.90 -64.55 -16.67
CA GLY A 558 -33.27 -65.71 -16.03
C GLY A 558 -34.29 -66.76 -15.56
N MET A 559 -35.45 -66.35 -15.05
CA MET A 559 -36.54 -67.25 -14.69
C MET A 559 -37.29 -67.81 -15.92
N ALA A 560 -37.42 -67.03 -16.99
CA ALA A 560 -38.01 -67.49 -18.25
C ALA A 560 -37.15 -68.57 -18.94
N GLY A 561 -35.83 -68.58 -18.72
CA GLY A 561 -34.92 -69.63 -19.20
C GLY A 561 -34.99 -70.96 -18.43
N THR A 562 -35.71 -71.01 -17.29
CA THR A 562 -35.87 -72.23 -16.46
C THR A 562 -37.23 -72.93 -16.63
N VAL A 563 -38.08 -72.46 -17.56
CA VAL A 563 -39.38 -73.08 -17.88
C VAL A 563 -39.38 -73.54 -19.35
N VAL A 564 -38.60 -74.59 -19.64
CA VAL A 564 -38.77 -75.49 -20.80
C VAL A 564 -38.43 -76.90 -20.37
#